data_AF-A0A4Q3J007-F1
#
_entry.id   AF-A0A4Q3J007-F1
#
_cell.length_a   1.000
_cell.length_b   1.000
_cell.length_c   1.000
_cell.angle_alpha   90.00
_cell.angle_beta   90.00
_cell.angle_gamma   90.00
#
_symmetry.space_group_name_H-M   'P 1'
#
loop_
_entity.id
_entity.type
_entity.pdbx_description
1 polymer ?
#
loop_
_entity_poly.entity_id
_entity_poly.type
_entity_poly.pdbx_seq_one_letter_code
_entity_poly.pdbx_strand_id
1 'polypeptide(L)'
;TEIKALLDDTLTKMHVMADRAEAGEAYDQQIGEGNDEGNAVVQAAIDGLIAQTRGIERAVALLQLADVTIEDSDSLSNPDAVFE
;
A
#
# COMPACT_ATOMS: atom_id res chain seq x y z
N THR A 1 3.59 18.90 4.24
CA THR A 1 4.71 18.44 3.39
C THR A 1 4.30 17.14 2.75
N GLU A 2 4.79 16.84 1.54
CA GLU A 2 4.37 15.68 0.75
C GLU A 2 4.40 14.36 1.52
N ILE A 3 5.53 14.03 2.17
CA ILE A 3 5.67 12.79 2.95
C ILE A 3 4.61 12.65 4.06
N LYS A 4 4.29 13.75 4.76
CA LYS A 4 3.25 13.72 5.80
C LYS A 4 1.88 13.45 5.20
N ALA A 5 1.55 14.10 4.09
CA ALA A 5 0.27 13.87 3.41
C ALA A 5 0.13 12.43 2.91
N LEU A 6 1.20 11.83 2.37
CA LEU A 6 1.20 10.42 1.95
C LEU A 6 1.04 9.45 3.13
N LEU A 7 1.68 9.74 4.27
CA LEU A 7 1.50 8.96 5.49
C LEU A 7 0.06 9.04 6.01
N ASP A 8 -0.49 10.25 6.10
CA ASP A 8 -1.86 10.49 6.57
C ASP A 8 -2.91 9.80 5.68
N ASP A 9 -2.70 9.86 4.36
CA ASP A 9 -3.55 9.21 3.36
C ASP A 9 -3.47 7.68 3.46
N THR A 10 -2.27 7.12 3.62
CA THR A 10 -2.07 5.67 3.82
C THR A 10 -2.76 5.20 5.10
N LEU A 11 -2.58 5.92 6.21
CA LEU A 11 -3.24 5.60 7.48
C LEU A 11 -4.76 5.67 7.35
N THR A 12 -5.29 6.67 6.66
CA THR A 12 -6.74 6.80 6.41
C THR A 12 -7.28 5.57 5.69
N LYS A 13 -6.60 5.10 4.63
CA LYS A 13 -7.02 3.92 3.87
C LYS A 13 -6.88 2.62 4.68
N MET A 14 -5.81 2.48 5.47
CA MET A 14 -5.63 1.34 6.38
C MET A 14 -6.70 1.31 7.47
N HIS A 15 -7.12 2.46 7.99
CA HIS A 15 -8.22 2.54 8.96
C HIS A 15 -9.53 2.08 8.35
N VAL A 16 -9.86 2.44 7.11
CA VAL A 16 -11.05 1.92 6.43
C VAL A 16 -11.03 0.38 6.34
N MET A 17 -9.88 -0.20 6.03
CA MET A 17 -9.70 -1.67 6.00
C MET A 17 -9.89 -2.30 7.39
N ALA A 18 -9.31 -1.69 8.42
CA ALA A 18 -9.44 -2.15 9.81
C ALA A 18 -10.87 -2.01 10.33
N ASP A 19 -11.53 -0.89 10.08
CA ASP A 19 -12.90 -0.61 10.51
C ASP A 19 -13.88 -1.65 9.92
N ARG A 20 -13.67 -2.08 8.67
CA ARG A 20 -14.46 -3.18 8.06
C ARG A 20 -14.24 -4.51 8.75
N ALA A 21 -12.99 -4.82 9.12
CA ALA A 21 -12.65 -6.01 9.89
C ALA A 21 -13.32 -6.00 11.27
N GLU A 22 -13.28 -4.86 11.96
CA GLU A 22 -13.94 -4.66 13.25
C GLU A 22 -15.48 -4.69 13.15
N ALA A 23 -16.03 -4.26 12.01
CA ALA A 23 -17.47 -4.32 11.71
C ALA A 23 -17.98 -5.71 11.30
N GLY A 24 -17.10 -6.71 11.20
CA GLY A 24 -17.46 -8.12 11.00
C GLY A 24 -17.10 -8.73 9.65
N GLU A 25 -16.43 -7.99 8.76
CA GLU A 25 -15.86 -8.52 7.52
C GLU A 25 -14.34 -8.69 7.69
N ALA A 26 -13.93 -9.85 8.18
CA ALA A 26 -12.53 -10.13 8.49
C ALA A 26 -11.63 -9.99 7.24
N TYR A 27 -10.33 -9.76 7.47
CA TYR A 27 -9.37 -9.48 6.38
C TYR A 27 -9.34 -10.58 5.30
N ASP A 28 -9.43 -11.86 5.68
CA ASP A 28 -9.49 -12.99 4.74
C ASP A 28 -10.76 -12.97 3.88
N GLN A 29 -11.87 -12.46 4.41
CA GLN A 29 -13.09 -12.23 3.64
C GLN A 29 -12.96 -11.01 2.72
N GLN A 30 -12.24 -9.97 3.14
CA GLN A 30 -11.97 -8.79 2.29
C GLN A 30 -11.18 -9.17 1.04
N ILE A 31 -10.20 -10.08 1.15
CA ILE A 31 -9.44 -10.60 0.01
C ILE A 31 -10.08 -11.83 -0.65
N GLY A 32 -11.32 -12.14 -0.28
CA GLY A 32 -12.03 -13.31 -0.78
C GLY A 32 -12.38 -13.21 -2.27
N GLU A 33 -12.41 -14.36 -2.95
CA GLU A 33 -12.90 -14.44 -4.33
C GLU A 33 -14.35 -13.95 -4.40
N GLY A 34 -14.62 -13.03 -5.34
CA GLY A 34 -15.95 -12.44 -5.55
C GLY A 34 -16.35 -11.33 -4.59
N ASN A 35 -15.46 -10.90 -3.67
CA ASN A 35 -15.66 -9.72 -2.83
C ASN A 35 -14.99 -8.48 -3.44
N ASP A 36 -15.55 -7.94 -4.53
CA ASP A 36 -14.95 -6.82 -5.25
C ASP A 36 -14.79 -5.58 -4.36
N GLU A 37 -15.76 -5.31 -3.46
CA GLU A 37 -15.69 -4.19 -2.53
C GLU A 37 -14.59 -4.36 -1.47
N GLY A 38 -14.47 -5.55 -0.88
CA GLY A 38 -13.39 -5.87 0.06
C GLY A 38 -12.02 -5.77 -0.61
N ASN A 39 -11.89 -6.35 -1.81
CA ASN A 39 -10.66 -6.32 -2.60
C ASN A 39 -10.25 -4.88 -2.93
N ALA A 40 -11.22 -4.02 -3.28
CA ALA A 40 -10.95 -2.62 -3.57
C ALA A 40 -10.44 -1.85 -2.34
N VAL A 41 -10.95 -2.15 -1.14
CA VAL A 41 -10.47 -1.53 0.11
C VAL A 41 -9.03 -1.93 0.41
N VAL A 42 -8.71 -3.22 0.28
CA VAL A 42 -7.34 -3.72 0.46
C VAL A 42 -6.41 -3.12 -0.60
N GLN A 43 -6.83 -3.10 -1.87
CA GLN A 43 -6.06 -2.49 -2.96
C GLN A 43 -5.79 -1.00 -2.71
N ALA A 44 -6.77 -0.25 -2.19
CA ALA A 44 -6.54 1.15 -1.86
C ALA A 44 -5.45 1.32 -0.77
N ALA A 45 -5.44 0.48 0.26
CA ALA A 45 -4.39 0.50 1.28
C ALA A 45 -3.00 0.19 0.67
N ILE A 46 -2.92 -0.76 -0.26
CA ILE A 46 -1.70 -1.09 -1.01
C ILE A 46 -1.25 0.09 -1.87
N ASP A 47 -2.16 0.73 -2.60
CA ASP A 47 -1.85 1.90 -3.43
C ASP A 47 -1.29 3.06 -2.59
N GLY A 48 -1.80 3.25 -1.37
CA GLY A 48 -1.27 4.20 -0.40
C GLY A 48 0.19 3.90 -0.04
N LEU A 49 0.52 2.65 0.26
CA LEU A 49 1.88 2.19 0.53
C LEU A 49 2.81 2.41 -0.67
N ILE A 50 2.37 2.10 -1.89
CA ILE A 50 3.14 2.34 -3.11
C ILE A 50 3.42 3.84 -3.28
N ALA A 51 2.39 4.69 -3.12
CA ALA A 51 2.54 6.14 -3.22
C ALA A 51 3.51 6.69 -2.16
N GLN A 52 3.45 6.16 -0.94
CA GLN A 52 4.38 6.48 0.14
C GLN A 52 5.82 6.13 -0.23
N THR A 53 6.08 4.93 -0.77
CA THR A 53 7.42 4.53 -1.25
C THR A 53 7.93 5.49 -2.31
N ARG A 54 7.12 5.86 -3.30
CA ARG A 54 7.51 6.85 -4.32
C ARG A 54 7.79 8.23 -3.74
N GLY A 55 7.07 8.63 -2.70
CA GLY A 55 7.36 9.85 -1.95
C GLY A 55 8.73 9.82 -1.28
N ILE A 56 9.05 8.69 -0.63
CA ILE A 56 10.35 8.47 0.04
C ILE A 56 11.49 8.52 -0.98
N GLU A 57 11.35 7.86 -2.12
CA GLU A 57 12.31 7.92 -3.25
C GLU A 57 12.62 9.37 -3.65
N ARG A 58 11.58 10.20 -3.81
CA ARG A 58 11.74 11.63 -4.13
C ARG A 58 12.47 12.39 -3.02
N ALA A 59 12.13 12.13 -1.76
CA ALA A 59 12.79 12.78 -0.63
C ALA A 59 14.28 12.41 -0.53
N VAL A 60 14.62 11.14 -0.74
CA VAL A 60 16.00 10.64 -0.80
C VAL A 60 16.79 11.35 -1.90
N ALA A 61 16.23 11.46 -3.10
CA ALA A 61 16.85 12.13 -4.23
C ALA A 61 17.10 13.64 -3.95
N LEU A 62 16.12 14.32 -3.35
CA LEU A 62 16.23 15.73 -2.98
C LEU A 62 17.30 15.98 -1.91
N LEU A 63 17.46 15.04 -0.97
CA LEU A 63 18.43 15.12 0.12
C LEU A 63 19.83 14.58 -0.27
N GLN A 64 19.99 14.07 -1.49
CA GLN A 64 21.25 13.52 -2.00
C GLN A 64 21.86 12.42 -1.11
N LEU A 65 21.01 11.55 -0.55
CA LEU A 65 21.46 10.45 0.31
C LEU A 65 21.99 9.31 -0.56
N ALA A 66 23.29 9.02 -0.47
CA ALA A 66 23.99 8.13 -1.39
C ALA A 66 23.85 6.63 -1.09
N ASP A 67 23.39 6.25 0.10
CA ASP A 67 23.39 4.85 0.58
C ASP A 67 21.99 4.33 0.95
N VAL A 68 20.95 4.81 0.28
CA VAL A 68 19.58 4.31 0.49
C VAL A 68 19.27 3.28 -0.59
N THR A 69 19.20 2.01 -0.21
CA THR A 69 18.65 0.94 -1.06
C THR A 69 17.14 0.92 -0.92
N ILE A 70 16.43 0.99 -2.05
CA ILE A 70 14.98 0.82 -2.11
C ILE A 70 14.75 -0.46 -2.89
N GLU A 71 14.25 -1.47 -2.20
CA GLU A 71 13.92 -2.77 -2.80
C GLU A 71 12.64 -2.61 -3.60
N ASP A 72 12.70 -2.96 -4.89
CA ASP A 72 11.50 -3.09 -5.70
C ASP A 72 10.81 -4.41 -5.37
N SER A 73 9.52 -4.49 -5.67
CA SER A 73 8.75 -5.71 -5.48
C SER A 73 8.42 -6.30 -6.85
N ASP A 74 9.00 -7.46 -7.14
CA ASP A 74 8.74 -8.19 -8.39
C ASP A 74 7.24 -8.48 -8.55
N SER A 75 6.54 -8.78 -7.46
CA SER A 75 5.09 -9.02 -7.48
C SER A 75 4.24 -7.76 -7.78
N LEU A 76 4.81 -6.55 -7.68
CA LEU A 76 4.12 -5.32 -8.07
C LEU A 76 4.26 -5.01 -9.56
N SER A 77 5.40 -5.34 -10.17
CA SER A 77 5.69 -5.05 -11.58
C SER A 77 5.40 -6.23 -12.51
N ASN A 78 5.42 -7.45 -11.95
CA ASN A 78 5.13 -8.70 -12.63
C ASN A 78 4.16 -9.54 -11.77
N PRO A 79 2.84 -9.42 -12.00
CA PRO A 79 1.84 -10.18 -11.25
C PRO A 79 2.04 -11.70 -11.33
N ASP A 80 2.64 -12.21 -12.40
CA ASP A 80 2.88 -13.65 -12.57
C ASP A 80 4.01 -14.17 -11.64
N ALA A 81 4.87 -13.29 -11.12
CA ALA A 81 5.96 -13.66 -10.21
C ALA A 81 5.48 -14.19 -8.85
N VAL A 82 4.21 -14.01 -8.49
CA VAL A 82 3.65 -14.54 -7.23
C VAL A 82 3.44 -16.06 -7.27
N PHE A 83 3.55 -16.68 -8.44
CA PHE A 83 3.34 -18.12 -8.63
C PHE A 83 4.63 -18.93 -8.87
N GLU A 84 5.80 -18.29 -8.74
CA GLU A 84 7.12 -18.93 -8.90
C GLU A 84 7.73 -19.43 -7.58
#